data_AF-A0AB37MJ03-F1
#
_entry.id   AF-A0AB37MJ03-F1
#
_cell.length_a   1.000
_cell.length_b   1.000
_cell.length_c   1.000
_cell.angle_alpha   90.00
_cell.angle_beta   90.00
_cell.angle_gamma   90.00
#
_symmetry.space_group_name_H-M   'P 1'
#
loop_
_entity.id
_entity.type
_entity.pdbx_description
1 polymer ?
#
loop_
_entity_poly.entity_id
_entity_poly.type
_entity_poly.pdbx_seq_one_letter_code
_entity_poly.pdbx_strand_id
1 'polypeptide(L)'
;MENSIQIQGIRNMLFHSGCPEDLLESYLQFLQTGGQQVQIVRGEVFMMFEKEAQYRKRRNEEMKGTVTFCKNDGDNVGEYNTGVFIGMEFIQCCFNHGIPARVLNVQRVHGEVAEIVVGFGK
;
A
#
# COMPACT_ATOMS: atom_id res chain seq x y z
N MET A 1 -16.67 -17.29 0.98
CA MET A 1 -16.56 -17.04 2.43
C MET A 1 -15.13 -16.69 2.84
N GLU A 2 -14.10 -17.34 2.29
CA GLU A 2 -12.69 -16.97 2.54
C GLU A 2 -12.33 -15.55 2.04
N ASN A 3 -12.76 -15.17 0.83
CA ASN A 3 -12.48 -13.82 0.29
C ASN A 3 -13.07 -12.69 1.16
N SER A 4 -14.26 -12.87 1.75
CA SER A 4 -14.88 -11.86 2.60
C SER A 4 -14.15 -11.68 3.93
N ILE A 5 -13.59 -12.77 4.50
CA ILE A 5 -12.81 -12.72 5.74
C ILE A 5 -11.46 -12.03 5.47
N GLN A 6 -10.80 -12.35 4.36
CA GLN A 6 -9.57 -11.69 3.95
C GLN A 6 -9.77 -10.19 3.72
N ILE A 7 -10.81 -9.80 2.98
CA ILE A 7 -11.15 -8.39 2.73
C ILE A 7 -11.44 -7.63 4.04
N GLN A 8 -12.17 -8.24 4.97
CA GLN A 8 -12.44 -7.60 6.27
C GLN A 8 -11.16 -7.45 7.11
N GLY A 9 -10.26 -8.43 7.05
CA GLY A 9 -8.93 -8.34 7.68
C GLY A 9 -8.11 -7.18 7.12
N ILE A 10 -8.08 -7.05 5.79
CA ILE A 10 -7.38 -5.96 5.09
C ILE A 10 -7.99 -4.60 5.45
N ARG A 11 -9.32 -4.50 5.47
CA ARG A 11 -10.04 -3.29 5.89
C ARG A 11 -9.60 -2.85 7.29
N ASN A 12 -9.65 -3.75 8.27
CA ASN A 12 -9.28 -3.41 9.65
C ASN A 12 -7.81 -2.95 9.73
N MET A 13 -6.92 -3.65 9.04
CA MET A 13 -5.49 -3.35 9.03
C MET A 13 -5.19 -1.97 8.44
N LEU A 14 -5.78 -1.64 7.30
CA LEU A 14 -5.61 -0.33 6.65
C LEU A 14 -6.32 0.79 7.43
N PHE A 15 -7.48 0.53 8.02
CA PHE A 15 -8.13 1.48 8.91
C PHE A 15 -7.22 1.85 10.09
N HIS A 16 -6.60 0.86 10.73
CA HIS A 16 -5.66 1.09 11.83
C HIS A 16 -4.35 1.74 11.41
N SER A 17 -4.00 1.73 10.12
CA SER A 17 -2.84 2.47 9.61
C SER A 17 -3.12 3.98 9.47
N GLY A 18 -4.37 4.43 9.64
CA GLY A 18 -4.77 5.81 9.37
C GLY A 18 -5.07 6.07 7.89
N CYS A 19 -5.32 5.03 7.10
CA CYS A 19 -5.73 5.18 5.71
C CYS A 19 -7.09 5.91 5.61
N PRO A 20 -7.22 6.95 4.76
CA PRO A 20 -8.51 7.59 4.52
C PRO A 20 -9.56 6.61 4.00
N GLU A 21 -10.80 6.76 4.45
CA GLU A 21 -11.90 5.83 4.17
C GLU A 21 -12.21 5.70 2.68
N ASP A 22 -12.23 6.82 1.95
CA ASP A 22 -12.50 6.83 0.50
C ASP A 22 -11.42 6.06 -0.29
N LEU A 23 -10.16 6.21 0.11
CA LEU A 23 -9.04 5.53 -0.51
C LEU A 23 -9.02 4.04 -0.15
N LEU A 24 -9.36 3.71 1.10
CA LEU A 24 -9.53 2.35 1.57
C LEU A 24 -10.62 1.64 0.76
N GLU A 25 -11.80 2.23 0.59
CA GLU A 25 -12.88 1.62 -0.18
C GLU A 25 -12.51 1.44 -1.66
N SER A 26 -11.82 2.42 -2.26
CA SER A 26 -11.29 2.29 -3.63
C SER A 26 -10.32 1.11 -3.76
N TYR A 27 -9.43 0.93 -2.79
CA TYR A 27 -8.49 -0.20 -2.77
C TYR A 27 -9.19 -1.55 -2.53
N LEU A 28 -10.20 -1.61 -1.65
CA LEU A 28 -10.98 -2.84 -1.45
C LEU A 28 -11.75 -3.23 -2.72
N GLN A 29 -12.31 -2.26 -3.44
CA GLN A 29 -12.96 -2.50 -4.73
C GLN A 29 -11.96 -3.05 -5.75
N PHE A 30 -10.75 -2.47 -5.84
CA PHE A 30 -9.68 -2.97 -6.69
C PHE A 30 -9.31 -4.43 -6.39
N LEU A 31 -9.23 -4.80 -5.11
CA LEU A 31 -8.99 -6.19 -4.72
C LEU A 31 -10.15 -7.12 -5.11
N GLN A 32 -11.40 -6.66 -4.96
CA GLN A 32 -12.60 -7.43 -5.28
C GLN A 32 -12.78 -7.67 -6.78
N THR A 33 -12.45 -6.69 -7.62
CA THR A 33 -12.53 -6.84 -9.08
C THR A 33 -11.58 -7.92 -9.59
N GLY A 34 -10.50 -8.18 -8.83
CA GLY A 34 -9.45 -9.10 -9.25
C GLY A 34 -8.81 -8.66 -10.56
N GLY A 35 -7.90 -9.47 -11.09
CA GLY A 35 -7.28 -9.23 -12.40
C GLY A 35 -5.78 -8.97 -12.34
N GLN A 36 -5.20 -8.77 -13.52
CA GLN A 36 -3.75 -8.71 -13.71
C GLN A 36 -3.11 -7.55 -12.93
N GLN A 37 -3.79 -6.41 -12.83
CA GLN A 37 -3.27 -5.23 -12.15
C GLN A 37 -3.05 -5.49 -10.64
N VAL A 38 -3.94 -6.24 -9.99
CA VAL A 38 -3.75 -6.67 -8.59
C VAL A 38 -2.48 -7.51 -8.45
N GLN A 39 -2.23 -8.42 -9.39
CA GLN A 39 -1.02 -9.25 -9.37
C GLN A 39 0.25 -8.43 -9.62
N ILE A 40 0.19 -7.43 -10.50
CA ILE A 40 1.30 -6.50 -10.77
C ILE A 40 1.65 -5.73 -9.50
N VAL A 41 0.67 -5.08 -8.86
CA VAL A 41 0.89 -4.30 -7.62
C VAL A 41 1.49 -5.18 -6.53
N ARG A 42 0.97 -6.39 -6.32
CA ARG A 42 1.50 -7.33 -5.33
C ARG A 42 2.94 -7.75 -5.64
N GLY A 43 3.26 -7.99 -6.90
CA GLY A 43 4.62 -8.30 -7.34
C GLY A 43 5.60 -7.16 -7.11
N GLU A 44 5.20 -5.93 -7.42
CA GLU A 44 6.02 -4.73 -7.20
C GLU A 44 6.29 -4.49 -5.72
N VAL A 45 5.28 -4.60 -4.86
CA VAL A 45 5.45 -4.49 -3.41
C VAL A 45 6.38 -5.55 -2.86
N PHE A 46 6.22 -6.81 -3.28
CA PHE A 46 7.09 -7.90 -2.83
C PHE A 46 8.56 -7.60 -3.16
N MET A 47 8.85 -7.22 -4.40
CA MET A 47 10.21 -6.87 -4.83
C MET A 47 10.77 -5.68 -4.05
N MET A 48 9.94 -4.66 -3.81
CA MET A 48 10.35 -3.46 -3.08
C MET A 48 10.68 -3.76 -1.62
N PHE A 49 9.81 -4.51 -0.94
CA PHE A 49 9.98 -4.88 0.46
C PHE A 49 11.22 -5.76 0.67
N GLU A 50 11.42 -6.78 -0.17
CA GLU A 50 12.59 -7.66 -0.12
C GLU A 50 13.91 -6.88 -0.27
N LYS A 51 13.96 -5.93 -1.23
CA LYS A 51 15.14 -5.08 -1.42
C LYS A 51 15.45 -4.24 -0.18
N GLU A 52 14.43 -3.63 0.41
CA GLU A 52 14.59 -2.81 1.63
C GLU A 52 15.03 -3.68 2.81
N ALA A 53 14.39 -4.83 3.03
CA ALA A 53 14.76 -5.79 4.07
C ALA A 53 16.21 -6.27 3.95
N GLN A 54 16.64 -6.61 2.73
CA GLN A 54 18.03 -6.99 2.46
C GLN A 54 19.01 -5.83 2.65
N TYR A 55 18.63 -4.60 2.27
CA TYR A 55 19.43 -3.41 2.49
C TYR A 55 19.66 -3.15 3.98
N ARG A 56 18.60 -3.15 4.79
CA ARG A 56 18.67 -2.96 6.25
C ARG A 56 19.47 -4.05 6.93
N LYS A 57 19.24 -5.31 6.56
CA LYS A 57 19.99 -6.47 7.07
C LYS A 57 21.50 -6.33 6.86
N ARG A 58 21.95 -5.92 5.66
CA ARG A 58 23.39 -5.73 5.36
C ARG A 58 24.03 -4.62 6.19
N ARG A 59 23.23 -3.68 6.70
CA ARG A 59 23.67 -2.54 7.51
C ARG A 59 23.44 -2.74 9.01
N ASN A 60 22.90 -3.89 9.41
CA ASN A 60 22.48 -4.15 10.78
C ASN A 60 21.49 -3.09 11.31
N GLU A 61 20.58 -2.65 10.44
CA GLU A 61 19.53 -1.67 10.76
C GLU A 61 18.16 -2.36 10.88
N GLU A 62 17.26 -1.78 11.67
CA GLU A 62 15.86 -2.20 11.74
C GLU A 62 15.10 -1.84 10.47
N MET A 63 14.03 -2.59 10.17
CA MET A 63 13.06 -2.25 9.12
C MET A 63 12.19 -1.07 9.53
N LYS A 64 12.73 0.13 9.39
CA LYS A 64 12.00 1.38 9.65
C LYS A 64 12.35 2.48 8.66
N GLY A 65 11.38 3.35 8.40
CA GLY A 65 11.59 4.46 7.50
C GLY A 65 10.30 5.16 7.09
N THR A 66 10.43 5.94 6.03
CA THR A 66 9.33 6.61 5.37
C THR A 66 9.50 6.43 3.88
N VAL A 67 8.41 6.15 3.20
CA VAL A 67 8.37 5.96 1.76
C VAL A 67 7.17 6.67 1.17
N THR A 68 7.38 7.26 0.01
CA THR A 68 6.38 8.04 -0.70
C THR A 68 5.96 7.28 -1.94
N PHE A 69 4.65 7.16 -2.14
CA PHE A 69 4.05 6.52 -3.30
C PHE A 69 3.20 7.52 -4.05
N CYS A 70 3.52 7.74 -5.31
CA CYS A 70 2.81 8.68 -6.17
C CYS A 70 1.91 7.91 -7.15
N LYS A 71 0.80 8.52 -7.57
CA LYS A 71 0.04 8.06 -8.72
C LYS A 71 0.97 8.13 -9.94
N ASN A 72 0.92 7.12 -10.80
CA ASN A 72 1.68 7.15 -12.05
C ASN A 72 0.95 8.08 -13.03
N ASP A 73 1.65 9.09 -13.55
CA ASP A 73 1.11 10.06 -14.54
C ASP A 73 0.95 9.47 -15.95
N GLY A 74 1.15 8.16 -16.11
CA GLY A 74 1.48 7.52 -17.38
C GLY A 74 0.33 7.01 -18.24
N ASP A 75 -0.86 6.69 -17.72
CA ASP A 75 -1.87 6.02 -18.55
C ASP A 75 -3.32 6.43 -18.26
N ASN A 76 -3.99 6.79 -19.36
CA ASN A 76 -5.42 6.82 -19.68
C ASN A 76 -6.45 7.11 -18.57
N VAL A 77 -7.26 8.14 -18.83
CA VAL A 77 -8.52 8.44 -18.13
C VAL A 77 -9.30 7.15 -17.85
N GLY A 78 -9.27 6.69 -16.59
CA GLY A 78 -9.94 5.47 -16.14
C GLY A 78 -9.06 4.42 -15.45
N GLU A 79 -7.73 4.58 -15.41
CA GLU A 79 -6.84 3.61 -14.73
C GLU A 79 -6.64 3.87 -13.23
N TYR A 80 -6.51 2.76 -12.50
CA TYR A 80 -6.38 2.70 -11.05
C TYR A 80 -5.16 3.50 -10.56
N ASN A 81 -5.21 3.96 -9.31
CA ASN A 81 -4.10 4.65 -8.66
C ASN A 81 -2.98 3.66 -8.31
N THR A 82 -2.38 3.00 -9.31
CA THR A 82 -1.46 1.86 -9.15
C THR A 82 -0.36 2.15 -8.15
N GLY A 83 0.35 3.28 -8.29
CA GLY A 83 1.40 3.64 -7.33
C GLY A 83 0.87 3.87 -5.91
N VAL A 84 -0.30 4.49 -5.74
CA VAL A 84 -0.95 4.62 -4.43
C VAL A 84 -1.35 3.25 -3.85
N PHE A 85 -1.81 2.33 -4.69
CA PHE A 85 -2.19 0.97 -4.27
C PHE A 85 -0.98 0.10 -3.92
N ILE A 86 0.18 0.32 -4.55
CA ILE A 86 1.47 -0.24 -4.07
C ILE A 86 1.68 0.19 -2.62
N GLY A 87 1.39 1.45 -2.28
CA GLY A 87 1.48 1.92 -0.90
C GLY A 87 0.54 1.19 0.07
N MET A 88 -0.67 0.83 -0.36
CA MET A 88 -1.61 0.05 0.46
C MET A 88 -1.15 -1.40 0.66
N GLU A 89 -0.71 -2.06 -0.41
CA GLU A 89 -0.13 -3.40 -0.33
C GLU A 89 1.18 -3.39 0.49
N PHE A 90 1.97 -2.31 0.46
CA PHE A 90 3.17 -2.17 1.29
C PHE A 90 2.84 -2.10 2.78
N ILE A 91 1.80 -1.36 3.17
CA ILE A 91 1.31 -1.32 4.55
C ILE A 91 0.90 -2.72 5.01
N GLN A 92 0.14 -3.45 4.18
CA GLN A 92 -0.25 -4.82 4.48
C GLN A 92 0.94 -5.75 4.63
N CYS A 93 1.91 -5.64 3.71
CA CYS A 93 3.15 -6.42 3.75
C CYS A 93 3.91 -6.18 5.07
N CYS A 94 4.01 -4.92 5.50
CA CYS A 94 4.63 -4.57 6.79
C CYS A 94 3.94 -5.28 7.96
N PHE A 95 2.61 -5.18 8.09
CA PHE A 95 1.87 -5.82 9.16
C PHE A 95 1.99 -7.35 9.14
N ASN A 96 1.97 -7.97 7.96
CA ASN A 96 2.15 -9.41 7.80
C ASN A 96 3.53 -9.89 8.25
N HIS A 97 4.53 -8.99 8.29
CA HIS A 97 5.87 -9.25 8.82
C HIS A 97 6.09 -8.70 10.24
N GLY A 98 5.02 -8.30 10.94
CA GLY A 98 5.10 -7.77 12.30
C GLY A 98 5.71 -6.37 12.41
N ILE A 99 5.81 -5.63 11.30
CA ILE A 99 6.33 -4.27 11.25
C ILE A 99 5.14 -3.30 11.30
N PRO A 100 5.07 -2.39 12.29
CA PRO A 100 4.02 -1.39 12.34
C PRO A 100 4.13 -0.44 11.14
N ALA A 101 2.99 -0.07 10.55
CA ALA A 101 2.93 0.90 9.46
C ALA A 101 1.76 1.89 9.63
N ARG A 102 1.97 3.11 9.14
CA ARG A 102 1.03 4.24 9.25
C ARG A 102 1.07 5.09 7.99
N VAL A 103 -0.08 5.55 7.54
CA VAL A 103 -0.19 6.66 6.58
C VAL A 103 0.13 7.94 7.35
N LEU A 104 1.17 8.65 6.90
CA LEU A 104 1.64 9.89 7.52
C LEU A 104 1.08 11.14 6.83
N ASN A 105 0.89 11.06 5.51
CA ASN A 105 0.34 12.15 4.71
C ASN A 105 -0.36 11.60 3.47
N VAL A 106 -1.37 12.33 2.98
CA VAL A 106 -2.06 12.05 1.72
C VAL A 106 -2.20 13.36 0.96
N GLN A 107 -1.53 13.45 -0.19
CA GLN A 107 -1.67 14.59 -1.08
C GLN A 107 -2.78 14.33 -2.08
N ARG A 108 -3.62 15.34 -2.30
CA ARG A 108 -4.70 15.31 -3.29
C ARG A 108 -4.53 16.43 -4.30
N VAL A 109 -4.83 16.13 -5.57
CA VAL A 109 -4.83 17.08 -6.68
C VAL A 109 -6.20 16.99 -7.34
N HIS A 110 -6.91 18.12 -7.46
CA HIS A 110 -8.29 18.19 -7.97
C HIS A 110 -9.26 17.20 -7.28
N GLY A 111 -9.04 16.90 -5.99
CA GLY A 111 -9.86 15.98 -5.20
C GLY A 111 -9.42 14.51 -5.27
N GLU A 112 -8.56 14.12 -6.21
CA GLU A 112 -8.03 12.77 -6.33
C GLU A 112 -6.76 12.57 -5.51
N VAL A 113 -6.56 11.36 -4.97
CA VAL A 113 -5.30 11.01 -4.29
C VAL A 113 -4.18 10.92 -5.32
N ALA A 114 -3.18 11.79 -5.17
CA ALA A 114 -2.01 11.84 -6.04
C ALA A 114 -0.77 11.24 -5.36
N GLU A 115 -0.69 11.31 -4.03
CA GLU A 115 0.45 10.79 -3.27
C GLU A 115 0.01 10.31 -1.90
N ILE A 116 0.65 9.25 -1.42
CA ILE A 116 0.64 8.88 -0.01
C ILE A 116 2.06 8.74 0.53
N VAL A 117 2.25 9.17 1.77
CA VAL A 117 3.49 8.98 2.52
C VAL A 117 3.22 7.96 3.60
N VAL A 118 4.00 6.88 3.62
CA VAL A 118 3.87 5.76 4.57
C VAL A 118 5.10 5.72 5.47
N GLY A 119 4.87 5.73 6.78
CA GLY A 119 5.88 5.43 7.79
C GLY A 119 5.79 3.96 8.21
N PHE A 120 6.94 3.31 8.38
CA PHE A 120 7.02 1.92 8.86
C PHE A 120 8.09 1.74 9.94
N GLY A 121 7.93 0.74 10.80
CA GLY A 121 8.87 0.38 11.87
C GLY A 121 9.01 1.39 13.01
N LYS A 122 7.96 2.20 13.26
CA LYS A 122 7.87 3.14 14.37
C LYS A 122 6.84 2.70 15.40
#